data_AF-A0A960D570-F1
#
_entry.id   AF-A0A960D570-F1
#
_cell.length_a   1.000
_cell.length_b   1.000
_cell.length_c   1.000
_cell.angle_alpha   90.00
_cell.angle_beta   90.00
_cell.angle_gamma   90.00
#
_symmetry.space_group_name_H-M   'P 1'
#
loop_
_entity.id
_entity.type
_entity.pdbx_description
1 polymer ?
#
loop_
_entity_poly.entity_id
_entity_poly.type
_entity_poly.pdbx_seq_one_letter_code
_entity_poly.pdbx_strand_id
1 'polypeptide(L)'
;MKNIAAVATVGLATVSMSLVLVGCSSATKTDKPATSTSASVSTSTSAAASTSAAASGAAKTINDYITENNIAETPIKPDEPGTPNFDFPFPPGWSLAGDKTPDWAYGAIVYDKPEDPKDPPAIIAIASKLTGDVDPAKILQYAPNQLLNLPDFKPIGEPENVKMSGFDANQSAGTYTDDGIARVVAQKTIVIPGKDALFVLQLNADARQSEENVVIDAAKLIDEQTKITA
;
A
#
# COMPACT_ATOMS: atom_id res chain seq x y z
N MET A 1 8.71 49.96 4.10
CA MET A 1 8.18 50.76 5.23
C MET A 1 6.76 51.19 4.88
N LYS A 2 5.83 51.06 5.85
CA LYS A 2 4.37 51.37 5.81
C LYS A 2 3.50 50.26 5.15
N ASN A 3 2.47 49.65 5.76
CA ASN A 3 1.73 49.89 7.01
C ASN A 3 1.09 48.59 7.57
N ILE A 4 0.85 48.59 8.88
CA ILE A 4 0.12 47.60 9.69
C ILE A 4 -1.36 48.01 9.83
N ALA A 5 -2.28 47.02 9.87
CA ALA A 5 -3.55 46.99 10.64
C ALA A 5 -4.03 45.51 10.66
N ALA A 6 -4.01 44.77 11.78
CA ALA A 6 -5.03 44.67 12.85
C ALA A 6 -6.42 44.26 12.30
N VAL A 7 -7.13 43.21 12.76
CA VAL A 7 -7.69 42.98 14.12
C VAL A 7 -8.18 41.52 14.26
N ALA A 8 -8.19 41.03 15.49
CA ALA A 8 -8.60 39.71 15.99
C ALA A 8 -10.12 39.47 16.11
N THR A 9 -10.55 38.21 16.27
CA THR A 9 -11.53 37.80 17.31
C THR A 9 -11.57 36.29 17.54
N VAL A 10 -11.75 35.94 18.83
CA VAL A 10 -11.81 34.61 19.47
C VAL A 10 -13.25 34.08 19.48
N GLY A 11 -13.43 32.75 19.49
CA GLY A 11 -14.70 32.11 19.85
C GLY A 11 -14.51 30.65 20.29
N LEU A 12 -14.49 30.42 21.60
CA LEU A 12 -14.56 29.12 22.31
C LEU A 12 -16.01 28.79 22.68
N ALA A 13 -16.26 27.53 23.06
CA ALA A 13 -17.43 26.92 23.73
C ALA A 13 -18.26 25.99 22.79
N THR A 14 -18.78 24.81 23.15
CA THR A 14 -19.06 24.11 24.43
C THR A 14 -19.23 22.60 24.14
N VAL A 15 -18.87 21.73 25.09
CA VAL A 15 -19.23 20.29 25.10
C VAL A 15 -20.52 20.10 25.93
N SER A 16 -21.51 19.38 25.39
CA SER A 16 -22.75 19.01 26.10
C SER A 16 -22.95 17.50 26.13
N MET A 17 -22.96 16.94 27.34
CA MET A 17 -23.25 15.56 27.70
C MET A 17 -24.77 15.32 27.70
N SER A 18 -25.27 14.21 27.15
CA SER A 18 -26.67 13.80 27.27
C SER A 18 -26.77 12.32 27.69
N LEU A 19 -27.30 12.09 28.88
CA LEU A 19 -27.77 10.80 29.40
C LEU A 19 -29.20 10.54 28.91
N VAL A 20 -29.53 9.30 28.56
CA VAL A 20 -30.92 8.84 28.41
C VAL A 20 -31.12 7.58 29.24
N LEU A 21 -32.06 7.65 30.19
CA LEU A 21 -32.61 6.54 30.97
C LEU A 21 -33.97 6.11 30.41
N VAL A 22 -34.17 4.80 30.25
CA VAL A 22 -35.47 4.09 30.16
C VAL A 22 -35.18 2.66 30.68
N GLY A 23 -35.89 1.95 31.56
CA GLY A 23 -37.18 2.10 32.22
C GLY A 23 -38.11 0.90 31.91
N CYS A 24 -38.25 -0.11 32.79
CA CYS A 24 -39.45 -0.98 33.02
C CYS A 24 -39.09 -2.10 34.03
N SER A 25 -39.48 -2.09 35.31
CA SER A 25 -40.81 -2.34 35.94
C SER A 25 -41.27 -3.81 35.95
N SER A 26 -41.32 -4.42 37.14
CA SER A 26 -42.49 -5.15 37.69
C SER A 26 -42.23 -5.61 39.14
N ALA A 27 -43.25 -5.44 39.99
CA ALA A 27 -43.26 -5.61 41.45
C ALA A 27 -43.74 -7.02 41.87
N THR A 28 -43.31 -7.52 43.05
CA THR A 28 -44.17 -7.95 44.20
C THR A 28 -43.41 -8.74 45.30
N LYS A 29 -43.56 -8.26 46.55
CA LYS A 29 -43.90 -8.97 47.82
C LYS A 29 -43.12 -10.21 48.33
N THR A 30 -42.63 -10.06 49.58
CA THR A 30 -42.79 -10.97 50.76
C THR A 30 -41.77 -12.10 51.06
N ASP A 31 -41.32 -12.07 52.33
CA ASP A 31 -40.76 -13.07 53.27
C ASP A 31 -39.49 -13.91 53.00
N LYS A 32 -38.66 -13.96 54.08
CA LYS A 32 -37.49 -14.81 54.39
C LYS A 32 -37.93 -16.30 54.58
N PRO A 33 -37.06 -17.32 54.84
CA PRO A 33 -35.62 -17.57 54.64
C PRO A 33 -35.30 -18.88 53.85
N ALA A 34 -34.07 -19.08 53.35
CA ALA A 34 -33.34 -20.38 53.35
C ALA A 34 -32.03 -20.35 52.51
N THR A 35 -30.94 -20.76 53.17
CA THR A 35 -29.96 -21.79 52.78
C THR A 35 -29.41 -21.88 51.34
N SER A 36 -28.07 -21.74 51.28
CA SER A 36 -27.08 -22.36 50.37
C SER A 36 -27.13 -22.11 48.86
N THR A 37 -26.02 -21.60 48.31
CA THR A 37 -25.12 -22.32 47.39
C THR A 37 -24.24 -21.32 46.61
N SER A 38 -22.94 -21.58 46.59
CA SER A 38 -21.92 -20.89 45.79
C SER A 38 -22.28 -20.89 44.31
N ALA A 39 -22.20 -19.74 43.66
CA ALA A 39 -22.17 -19.63 42.20
C ALA A 39 -21.06 -18.67 41.78
N SER A 40 -20.11 -19.23 41.04
CA SER A 40 -18.91 -18.60 40.52
C SER A 40 -19.25 -17.45 39.58
N VAL A 41 -18.63 -16.30 39.80
CA VAL A 41 -18.64 -15.15 38.90
C VAL A 41 -17.79 -15.47 37.67
N SER A 42 -18.43 -15.54 36.49
CA SER A 42 -17.71 -15.59 35.21
C SER A 42 -17.77 -14.19 34.59
N THR A 43 -16.63 -13.52 34.58
CA THR A 43 -16.39 -12.22 33.97
C THR A 43 -16.41 -12.37 32.45
N SER A 44 -17.47 -11.90 31.79
CA SER A 44 -17.54 -11.78 30.34
C SER A 44 -16.68 -10.60 29.87
N THR A 45 -15.46 -10.90 29.44
CA THR A 45 -14.61 -9.95 28.71
C THR A 45 -15.03 -10.00 27.24
N SER A 46 -15.63 -8.93 26.74
CA SER A 46 -15.93 -8.76 25.32
C SER A 46 -14.61 -8.48 24.59
N ALA A 47 -13.99 -9.52 24.02
CA ALA A 47 -12.90 -9.37 23.08
C ALA A 47 -13.49 -9.04 21.71
N ALA A 48 -13.11 -7.87 21.18
CA ALA A 48 -13.36 -7.52 19.78
C ALA A 48 -12.76 -8.62 18.89
N ALA A 49 -13.60 -9.19 18.02
CA ALA A 49 -13.16 -10.15 17.04
C ALA A 49 -12.21 -9.46 16.05
N SER A 50 -10.91 -9.62 16.26
CA SER A 50 -9.91 -9.48 15.20
C SER A 50 -10.22 -10.56 14.17
N THR A 51 -10.82 -10.18 13.04
CA THR A 51 -10.93 -11.02 11.85
C THR A 51 -9.54 -11.20 11.23
N SER A 52 -8.70 -11.99 11.90
CA SER A 52 -7.60 -12.70 11.26
C SER A 52 -8.14 -14.06 10.82
N ALA A 53 -8.97 -14.06 9.79
CA ALA A 53 -9.24 -15.24 9.01
C ALA A 53 -8.36 -15.15 7.76
N ALA A 54 -7.13 -15.64 7.87
CA ALA A 54 -6.35 -15.97 6.69
C ALA A 54 -7.15 -17.02 5.90
N ALA A 55 -7.74 -16.60 4.80
CA ALA A 55 -8.29 -17.53 3.83
C ALA A 55 -7.12 -18.31 3.24
N SER A 56 -7.16 -19.63 3.37
CA SER A 56 -6.21 -20.55 2.74
C SER A 56 -6.41 -20.51 1.23
N GLY A 57 -5.72 -19.60 0.57
CA GLY A 57 -5.62 -19.43 -0.88
C GLY A 57 -4.77 -18.18 -1.17
N ALA A 58 -3.91 -18.23 -2.18
CA ALA A 58 -3.13 -17.06 -2.58
C ALA A 58 -4.07 -15.87 -2.86
N ALA A 59 -3.69 -14.67 -2.41
CA ALA A 59 -4.45 -13.47 -2.66
C ALA A 59 -4.47 -13.17 -4.17
N LYS A 60 -5.64 -12.83 -4.71
CA LYS A 60 -5.82 -12.56 -6.14
C LYS A 60 -4.96 -11.36 -6.58
N THR A 61 -4.06 -11.56 -7.53
CA THR A 61 -3.12 -10.54 -8.02
C THR A 61 -3.68 -9.75 -9.20
N ILE A 62 -2.99 -8.69 -9.61
CA ILE A 62 -3.25 -7.97 -10.87
C ILE A 62 -3.17 -8.94 -12.06
N ASN A 63 -2.16 -9.82 -12.08
CA ASN A 63 -1.98 -10.80 -13.15
C ASN A 63 -3.16 -11.78 -13.23
N ASP A 64 -3.67 -12.24 -12.09
CA ASP A 64 -4.86 -13.10 -12.05
C ASP A 64 -6.09 -12.35 -12.62
N TYR A 65 -6.28 -11.08 -12.25
CA TYR A 65 -7.34 -10.25 -12.80
C TYR A 65 -7.21 -10.08 -14.32
N ILE A 66 -6.02 -9.77 -14.84
CA ILE A 66 -5.76 -9.63 -16.28
C ILE A 66 -6.11 -10.93 -17.01
N THR A 67 -5.60 -12.06 -16.51
CA THR A 67 -5.79 -13.38 -17.12
C THR A 67 -7.25 -13.81 -17.10
N GLU A 68 -7.93 -13.72 -15.95
CA GLU A 68 -9.33 -14.14 -15.80
C GLU A 68 -10.31 -13.31 -16.64
N ASN A 69 -9.99 -12.05 -16.93
CA ASN A 69 -10.85 -11.14 -17.69
C ASN A 69 -10.46 -11.03 -19.17
N ASN A 70 -9.51 -11.84 -19.65
CA ASN A 70 -9.01 -11.79 -21.03
C ASN A 70 -8.55 -10.39 -21.44
N ILE A 71 -7.93 -9.67 -20.50
CA ILE A 71 -7.34 -8.35 -20.75
C ILE A 71 -6.03 -8.58 -21.50
N ALA A 72 -5.85 -7.85 -22.61
CA ALA A 72 -4.60 -7.92 -23.35
C ALA A 72 -3.57 -7.00 -22.69
N GLU A 73 -2.47 -7.58 -22.22
CA GLU A 73 -1.33 -6.87 -21.65
C GLU A 73 -0.17 -6.82 -22.65
N THR A 74 0.40 -5.64 -22.85
CA THR A 74 1.60 -5.44 -23.67
C THR A 74 2.62 -4.64 -22.88
N PRO A 75 3.87 -5.12 -22.73
CA PRO A 75 4.91 -4.35 -22.06
C PRO A 75 5.24 -3.10 -22.87
N ILE A 76 5.47 -2.00 -22.18
CA ILE A 76 5.85 -0.72 -22.77
C ILE A 76 7.35 -0.56 -22.65
N LYS A 77 7.99 -0.02 -23.69
CA LYS A 77 9.40 0.38 -23.65
C LYS A 77 9.57 1.90 -23.57
N PRO A 78 10.71 2.39 -23.05
CA PRO A 78 11.04 3.81 -23.11
C PRO A 78 10.94 4.35 -24.54
N ASP A 79 10.45 5.58 -24.67
CA ASP A 79 10.28 6.30 -25.93
C ASP A 79 9.33 5.64 -26.96
N GLU A 80 8.51 4.66 -26.55
CA GLU A 80 7.53 4.03 -27.43
C GLU A 80 6.39 5.00 -27.79
N PRO A 81 6.14 5.27 -29.10
CA PRO A 81 5.11 6.22 -29.52
C PRO A 81 3.71 5.84 -29.05
N GLY A 82 2.96 6.83 -28.54
CA GLY A 82 1.57 6.64 -28.11
C GLY A 82 1.43 5.98 -26.73
N THR A 83 2.52 5.95 -25.96
CA THR A 83 2.54 5.50 -24.56
C THR A 83 2.92 6.66 -23.63
N PRO A 84 2.60 6.60 -22.33
CA PRO A 84 3.02 7.62 -21.38
C PRO A 84 4.54 7.72 -21.27
N ASN A 85 5.04 8.94 -21.10
CA ASN A 85 6.42 9.19 -20.75
C ASN A 85 6.61 9.24 -19.23
N PHE A 86 7.59 8.49 -18.72
CA PHE A 86 7.97 8.46 -17.32
C PHE A 86 9.33 9.10 -17.12
N ASP A 87 9.35 10.32 -16.57
CA ASP A 87 10.58 11.04 -16.22
C ASP A 87 10.92 10.72 -14.76
N PHE A 88 11.81 9.75 -14.57
CA PHE A 88 12.27 9.32 -13.25
C PHE A 88 13.50 10.12 -12.80
N PRO A 89 13.53 10.62 -11.55
CA PRO A 89 14.74 11.16 -10.99
C PRO A 89 15.75 10.04 -10.71
N PHE A 90 17.04 10.36 -10.66
CA PHE A 90 18.09 9.45 -10.18
C PHE A 90 18.43 9.74 -8.72
N PRO A 91 18.09 8.84 -7.78
CA PRO A 91 18.48 9.02 -6.39
C PRO A 91 20.02 9.05 -6.22
N PRO A 92 20.57 9.80 -5.25
CA PRO A 92 22.01 9.83 -5.00
C PRO A 92 22.58 8.45 -4.69
N GLY A 93 23.67 8.07 -5.36
CA GLY A 93 24.33 6.78 -5.17
C GLY A 93 23.62 5.61 -5.86
N TRP A 94 22.69 5.89 -6.77
CA TRP A 94 22.05 4.90 -7.62
C TRP A 94 22.45 5.11 -9.08
N SER A 95 22.56 4.01 -9.81
CA SER A 95 22.86 3.99 -11.24
C SER A 95 21.94 3.05 -12.00
N LEU A 96 21.88 3.21 -13.32
CA LEU A 96 21.16 2.27 -14.19
C LEU A 96 21.71 0.86 -14.01
N ALA A 97 20.83 -0.13 -13.93
CA ALA A 97 21.24 -1.54 -13.82
C ALA A 97 21.92 -2.06 -15.09
N GLY A 98 21.80 -1.35 -16.22
CA GLY A 98 22.45 -1.69 -17.49
C GLY A 98 22.03 -3.06 -17.98
N ASP A 99 23.00 -3.92 -18.30
CA ASP A 99 22.76 -5.29 -18.76
C ASP A 99 22.04 -6.18 -17.72
N LYS A 100 21.91 -5.74 -16.47
CA LYS A 100 21.14 -6.42 -15.43
C LYS A 100 19.66 -6.06 -15.45
N THR A 101 19.23 -5.06 -16.23
CA THR A 101 17.81 -4.72 -16.39
C THR A 101 17.11 -5.89 -17.09
N PRO A 102 16.06 -6.49 -16.50
CA PRO A 102 15.33 -7.57 -17.15
C PRO A 102 14.67 -7.11 -18.47
N ASP A 103 14.62 -7.99 -19.46
CA ASP A 103 14.05 -7.69 -20.78
C ASP A 103 12.57 -7.31 -20.74
N TRP A 104 11.83 -7.69 -19.70
CA TRP A 104 10.42 -7.32 -19.51
C TRP A 104 10.25 -5.97 -18.79
N ALA A 105 11.29 -5.45 -18.15
CA ALA A 105 11.20 -4.21 -17.39
C ALA A 105 11.16 -2.99 -18.33
N TYR A 106 10.54 -1.91 -17.84
CA TYR A 106 10.65 -0.59 -18.45
C TYR A 106 12.04 0.00 -18.17
N GLY A 107 12.55 -0.22 -16.96
CA GLY A 107 13.88 0.20 -16.54
C GLY A 107 14.21 -0.34 -15.14
N ALA A 108 15.48 -0.28 -14.75
CA ALA A 108 15.90 -0.63 -13.40
C ALA A 108 17.11 0.20 -12.97
N ILE A 109 17.16 0.50 -11.67
CA ILE A 109 18.31 1.12 -11.02
C ILE A 109 18.80 0.24 -9.86
N VAL A 110 20.09 0.31 -9.57
CA VAL A 110 20.73 -0.39 -8.46
C VAL A 110 21.56 0.58 -7.61
N TYR A 111 21.70 0.28 -6.33
CA TYR A 111 22.55 1.06 -5.44
C TYR A 111 24.03 0.75 -5.67
N ASP A 112 24.86 1.80 -5.72
CA ASP A 112 26.28 1.70 -6.11
C ASP A 112 27.18 1.16 -4.99
N LYS A 113 26.71 1.18 -3.74
CA LYS A 113 27.51 0.81 -2.55
C LYS A 113 26.78 -0.19 -1.66
N PRO A 114 26.34 -1.34 -2.20
CA PRO A 114 25.62 -2.32 -1.43
C PRO A 114 26.52 -2.98 -0.38
N GLU A 115 25.91 -3.49 0.70
CA GLU A 115 26.60 -4.35 1.68
C GLU A 115 27.16 -5.62 1.01
N ASP A 116 26.40 -6.18 0.06
CA ASP A 116 26.82 -7.31 -0.77
C ASP A 116 26.72 -6.95 -2.27
N PRO A 117 27.84 -6.85 -3.01
CA PRO A 117 27.84 -6.55 -4.44
C PRO A 117 27.06 -7.52 -5.33
N LYS A 118 26.76 -8.74 -4.84
CA LYS A 118 25.97 -9.74 -5.56
C LYS A 118 24.47 -9.60 -5.36
N ASP A 119 24.05 -8.81 -4.37
CA ASP A 119 22.67 -8.62 -3.96
C ASP A 119 22.43 -7.13 -3.62
N PRO A 120 22.57 -6.22 -4.59
CA PRO A 120 22.40 -4.80 -4.34
C PRO A 120 20.91 -4.45 -4.15
N PRO A 121 20.59 -3.43 -3.32
CA PRO A 121 19.29 -2.78 -3.38
C PRO A 121 18.93 -2.38 -4.80
N ALA A 122 17.71 -2.68 -5.22
CA ALA A 122 17.23 -2.47 -6.58
C ALA A 122 15.84 -1.85 -6.60
N ILE A 123 15.58 -1.01 -7.62
CA ILE A 123 14.25 -0.53 -7.96
C ILE A 123 14.00 -0.83 -9.44
N ILE A 124 12.94 -1.58 -9.72
CA ILE A 124 12.55 -2.00 -11.06
C ILE A 124 11.23 -1.33 -11.41
N ALA A 125 11.19 -0.69 -12.59
CA ALA A 125 9.99 -0.14 -13.18
C ALA A 125 9.41 -1.12 -14.21
N ILE A 126 8.11 -1.37 -14.12
CA ILE A 126 7.33 -2.17 -15.08
C ILE A 126 6.24 -1.27 -15.62
N ALA A 127 6.14 -1.16 -16.93
CA ALA A 127 5.09 -0.39 -17.57
C ALA A 127 4.34 -1.28 -18.54
N SER A 128 3.01 -1.33 -18.39
CA SER A 128 2.14 -2.20 -19.17
C SER A 128 1.00 -1.40 -19.77
N LYS A 129 0.68 -1.69 -21.04
CA LYS A 129 -0.54 -1.24 -21.71
C LYS A 129 -1.57 -2.35 -21.60
N LEU A 130 -2.69 -2.05 -20.97
CA LEU A 130 -3.83 -2.95 -20.82
C LEU A 130 -4.95 -2.51 -21.75
N THR A 131 -5.49 -3.45 -22.53
CA THR A 131 -6.60 -3.22 -23.46
C THR A 131 -7.70 -4.26 -23.29
N GLY A 132 -8.94 -3.87 -23.58
CA GLY A 132 -10.14 -4.64 -23.26
C GLY A 132 -10.98 -3.95 -22.19
N ASP A 133 -11.78 -4.73 -21.46
CA ASP A 133 -12.64 -4.24 -20.37
C ASP A 133 -11.86 -4.14 -19.06
N VAL A 134 -10.97 -3.15 -18.99
CA VAL A 134 -10.06 -2.94 -17.85
C VAL A 134 -10.67 -1.94 -16.88
N ASP A 135 -10.89 -2.35 -15.63
CA ASP A 135 -11.30 -1.47 -14.53
C ASP A 135 -10.06 -0.97 -13.76
N PRO A 136 -9.74 0.34 -13.81
CA PRO A 136 -8.60 0.89 -13.08
C PRO A 136 -8.68 0.69 -11.57
N ALA A 137 -9.90 0.68 -11.00
CA ALA A 137 -10.09 0.46 -9.57
C ALA A 137 -9.73 -0.97 -9.16
N LYS A 138 -9.93 -1.95 -10.05
CA LYS A 138 -9.51 -3.34 -9.82
C LYS A 138 -8.00 -3.50 -9.82
N ILE A 139 -7.30 -2.79 -10.70
CA ILE A 139 -5.84 -2.77 -10.70
C ILE A 139 -5.31 -2.28 -9.34
N LEU A 140 -5.82 -1.15 -8.85
CA LEU A 140 -5.40 -0.61 -7.54
C LEU A 140 -5.84 -1.51 -6.37
N GLN A 141 -7.04 -2.11 -6.46
CA GLN A 141 -7.54 -3.05 -5.45
C GLN A 141 -6.63 -4.27 -5.27
N TYR A 142 -6.10 -4.81 -6.38
CA TYR A 142 -5.29 -6.03 -6.37
C TYR A 142 -3.78 -5.77 -6.31
N ALA A 143 -3.34 -4.50 -6.40
CA ALA A 143 -1.95 -4.11 -6.31
C ALA A 143 -1.18 -4.70 -5.11
N PRO A 144 -1.66 -4.59 -3.85
CA PRO A 144 -0.88 -5.07 -2.70
C PRO A 144 -0.78 -6.60 -2.63
N ASN A 145 -1.65 -7.32 -3.35
CA ASN A 145 -1.79 -8.76 -3.19
C ASN A 145 -0.58 -9.56 -3.70
N GLN A 146 0.23 -8.98 -4.60
CA GLN A 146 1.49 -9.60 -4.99
C GLN A 146 2.44 -9.74 -3.78
N LEU A 147 2.51 -8.73 -2.92
CA LEU A 147 3.35 -8.78 -1.72
C LEU A 147 2.80 -9.75 -0.68
N LEU A 148 1.48 -9.82 -0.51
CA LEU A 148 0.83 -10.76 0.41
C LEU A 148 1.12 -12.24 0.10
N ASN A 149 1.48 -12.55 -1.15
CA ASN A 149 1.82 -13.89 -1.59
C ASN A 149 3.30 -14.24 -1.41
N LEU A 150 4.12 -13.31 -0.91
CA LEU A 150 5.53 -13.56 -0.64
C LEU A 150 5.72 -14.44 0.61
N PRO A 151 6.79 -15.28 0.65
CA PRO A 151 7.08 -16.12 1.80
C PRO A 151 7.32 -15.30 3.08
N ASP A 152 6.66 -15.69 4.17
CA ASP A 152 6.77 -15.04 5.48
C ASP A 152 6.50 -13.53 5.46
N PHE A 153 5.70 -13.04 4.50
CA PHE A 153 5.46 -11.62 4.34
C PHE A 153 4.87 -10.99 5.61
N LYS A 154 5.42 -9.83 6.01
CA LYS A 154 4.92 -9.01 7.10
C LYS A 154 4.75 -7.58 6.61
N PRO A 155 3.53 -7.02 6.61
CA PRO A 155 3.30 -5.66 6.14
C PRO A 155 3.98 -4.63 7.06
N ILE A 156 4.51 -3.56 6.44
CA ILE A 156 4.94 -2.35 7.11
C ILE A 156 3.88 -1.29 6.84
N GLY A 157 2.97 -1.10 7.81
CA GLY A 157 1.77 -0.29 7.61
C GLY A 157 0.70 -0.98 6.77
N GLU A 158 -0.41 -0.29 6.54
CA GLU A 158 -1.48 -0.76 5.67
C GLU A 158 -1.24 -0.29 4.23
N PRO A 159 -1.72 -0.99 3.20
CA PRO A 159 -1.73 -0.46 1.84
C PRO A 159 -2.49 0.87 1.75
N GLU A 160 -1.93 1.84 1.04
CA GLU A 160 -2.49 3.18 0.95
C GLU A 160 -2.81 3.55 -0.50
N ASN A 161 -4.00 4.13 -0.69
CA ASN A 161 -4.34 4.78 -1.96
C ASN A 161 -3.78 6.21 -1.93
N VAL A 162 -2.91 6.51 -2.89
CA VAL A 162 -2.16 7.76 -3.00
C VAL A 162 -2.25 8.30 -4.42
N LYS A 163 -1.54 9.39 -4.70
CA LYS A 163 -1.37 9.91 -6.05
C LYS A 163 0.10 10.08 -6.38
N MET A 164 0.45 9.84 -7.64
CA MET A 164 1.77 10.17 -8.20
C MET A 164 1.55 10.92 -9.51
N SER A 165 2.14 12.11 -9.65
CA SER A 165 1.92 12.96 -10.83
C SER A 165 0.43 13.24 -11.14
N GLY A 166 -0.43 13.26 -10.11
CA GLY A 166 -1.88 13.48 -10.25
C GLY A 166 -2.70 12.23 -10.57
N PHE A 167 -2.07 11.13 -11.01
CA PHE A 167 -2.70 9.85 -11.29
C PHE A 167 -2.95 9.06 -10.01
N ASP A 168 -4.01 8.24 -10.01
CA ASP A 168 -4.33 7.38 -8.87
C ASP A 168 -3.30 6.24 -8.76
N ALA A 169 -2.92 5.94 -7.51
CA ALA A 169 -1.93 4.93 -7.22
C ALA A 169 -2.27 4.19 -5.92
N ASN A 170 -1.69 3.00 -5.77
CA ASN A 170 -1.67 2.25 -4.52
C ASN A 170 -0.22 1.98 -4.14
N GLN A 171 0.11 2.13 -2.86
CA GLN A 171 1.42 1.82 -2.31
C GLN A 171 1.33 0.81 -1.17
N SER A 172 2.28 -0.10 -1.13
CA SER A 172 2.38 -1.11 -0.07
C SER A 172 3.84 -1.49 0.16
N ALA A 173 4.17 -1.87 1.39
CA ALA A 173 5.51 -2.28 1.76
C ALA A 173 5.45 -3.36 2.83
N GLY A 174 6.55 -4.09 2.98
CA GLY A 174 6.69 -5.09 4.01
C GLY A 174 8.06 -5.75 4.02
N THR A 175 8.22 -6.69 4.92
CA THR A 175 9.39 -7.59 4.93
C THR A 175 8.98 -8.97 4.46
N TYR A 176 9.91 -9.71 3.88
CA TYR A 176 9.73 -11.11 3.52
C TYR A 176 11.04 -11.88 3.66
N THR A 177 10.98 -13.20 3.53
CA THR A 177 12.18 -14.05 3.53
C THR A 177 12.44 -14.57 2.12
N ASP A 178 13.67 -14.47 1.66
CA ASP A 178 14.14 -15.07 0.41
C ASP A 178 15.44 -15.83 0.67
N ASP A 179 15.48 -17.13 0.38
CA ASP A 179 16.63 -18.00 0.67
C ASP A 179 17.22 -17.86 2.10
N GLY A 180 16.36 -17.61 3.08
CA GLY A 180 16.73 -17.42 4.48
C GLY A 180 17.30 -16.03 4.82
N ILE A 181 17.33 -15.11 3.85
CA ILE A 181 17.73 -13.72 4.02
C ILE A 181 16.47 -12.88 4.26
N ALA A 182 16.48 -12.07 5.31
CA ALA A 182 15.41 -11.12 5.59
C ALA A 182 15.52 -9.92 4.63
N ARG A 183 14.42 -9.62 3.95
CA ARG A 183 14.36 -8.58 2.92
C ARG A 183 13.26 -7.58 3.22
N VAL A 184 13.42 -6.37 2.70
CA VAL A 184 12.36 -5.38 2.61
C VAL A 184 11.93 -5.24 1.15
N VAL A 185 10.63 -5.14 0.93
CA VAL A 185 10.03 -4.95 -0.38
C VAL A 185 9.00 -3.83 -0.31
N ALA A 186 8.96 -3.01 -1.35
CA ALA A 186 7.92 -2.00 -1.53
C ALA A 186 7.41 -2.03 -2.97
N GLN A 187 6.12 -1.78 -3.14
CA GLN A 187 5.48 -1.69 -4.43
C GLN A 187 4.61 -0.44 -4.48
N LYS A 188 4.74 0.32 -5.56
CA LYS A 188 3.81 1.39 -5.93
C LYS A 188 3.25 1.12 -7.32
N THR A 189 1.93 1.02 -7.43
CA THR A 189 1.20 0.79 -8.69
C THR A 189 0.40 2.04 -9.05
N ILE A 190 0.61 2.60 -10.24
CA ILE A 190 -0.03 3.81 -10.75
C ILE A 190 -0.90 3.43 -11.95
N VAL A 191 -2.14 3.94 -12.01
CA VAL A 191 -3.04 3.77 -13.17
C VAL A 191 -3.18 5.08 -13.95
N ILE A 192 -2.97 5.00 -15.25
CA ILE A 192 -2.91 6.15 -16.16
C ILE A 192 -3.93 5.92 -17.28
N PRO A 193 -5.11 6.55 -17.20
CA PRO A 193 -6.13 6.40 -18.23
C PRO A 193 -5.66 6.96 -19.58
N GLY A 194 -5.70 6.13 -20.62
CA GLY A 194 -5.53 6.53 -22.01
C GLY A 194 -6.87 6.57 -22.75
N LYS A 195 -6.84 6.92 -24.05
CA LYS A 195 -8.07 7.01 -24.87
C LYS A 195 -8.77 5.65 -25.04
N ASP A 196 -8.01 4.61 -25.41
CA ASP A 196 -8.51 3.27 -25.74
C ASP A 196 -7.74 2.16 -24.98
N ALA A 197 -7.05 2.54 -23.91
CA ALA A 197 -6.23 1.64 -23.10
C ALA A 197 -6.08 2.20 -21.67
N LEU A 198 -5.78 1.31 -20.72
CA LEU A 198 -5.27 1.69 -19.41
C LEU A 198 -3.77 1.42 -19.38
N PHE A 199 -2.96 2.42 -19.04
CA PHE A 199 -1.54 2.21 -18.78
C PHE A 199 -1.31 2.02 -17.28
N VAL A 200 -0.46 1.07 -16.93
CA VAL A 200 -0.12 0.74 -15.54
C VAL A 200 1.39 0.82 -15.38
N LEU A 201 1.84 1.61 -14.40
CA LEU A 201 3.25 1.65 -13.98
C LEU A 201 3.35 1.00 -12.60
N GLN A 202 4.22 0.01 -12.45
CA GLN A 202 4.61 -0.56 -11.16
C GLN A 202 6.08 -0.24 -10.88
N LEU A 203 6.33 0.28 -9.69
CA LEU A 203 7.67 0.50 -9.14
C LEU A 203 7.86 -0.48 -8.00
N ASN A 204 8.78 -1.43 -8.17
CA ASN A 204 9.08 -2.47 -7.20
C ASN A 204 10.48 -2.24 -6.66
N ALA A 205 10.58 -2.01 -5.36
CA ALA A 205 11.84 -1.86 -4.67
C ALA A 205 12.11 -3.09 -3.78
N ASP A 206 13.34 -3.55 -3.77
CA ASP A 206 13.77 -4.72 -3.02
C ASP A 206 15.21 -4.54 -2.51
N ALA A 207 15.46 -4.97 -1.28
CA ALA A 207 16.77 -4.99 -0.65
C ALA A 207 16.82 -5.94 0.53
N ARG A 208 18.03 -6.24 1.01
CA ARG A 208 18.22 -6.79 2.35
C ARG A 208 17.64 -5.84 3.39
N GLN A 209 17.07 -6.40 4.46
CA GLN A 209 16.47 -5.59 5.52
C GLN A 209 17.50 -4.67 6.21
N SER A 210 18.79 -5.04 6.26
CA SER A 210 19.86 -4.16 6.77
C SER A 210 20.04 -2.89 5.95
N GLU A 211 19.64 -2.88 4.68
CA GLU A 211 19.77 -1.77 3.74
C GLU A 211 18.44 -1.03 3.50
N GLU A 212 17.43 -1.25 4.34
CA GLU A 212 16.07 -0.71 4.18
C GLU A 212 16.03 0.81 3.97
N ASN A 213 16.82 1.56 4.74
CA ASN A 213 16.83 3.02 4.64
C ASN A 213 17.29 3.51 3.25
N VAL A 214 18.17 2.77 2.57
CA VAL A 214 18.66 3.11 1.23
C VAL A 214 17.49 3.07 0.23
N VAL A 215 16.62 2.07 0.36
CA VAL A 215 15.42 1.93 -0.47
C VAL A 215 14.37 2.97 -0.12
N ILE A 216 14.13 3.23 1.16
CA ILE A 216 13.14 4.24 1.60
C ILE A 216 13.50 5.63 1.05
N ASP A 217 14.76 6.04 1.17
CA ASP A 217 15.20 7.35 0.70
C ASP A 217 15.09 7.48 -0.83
N ALA A 218 15.45 6.43 -1.57
CA ALA A 218 15.31 6.37 -3.01
C ALA A 218 13.84 6.42 -3.46
N ALA A 219 12.99 5.60 -2.85
CA ALA A 219 11.56 5.53 -3.15
C ALA A 219 10.87 6.87 -2.88
N LYS A 220 11.21 7.55 -1.78
CA LYS A 220 10.68 8.88 -1.46
C LYS A 220 11.05 9.92 -2.52
N LEU A 221 12.32 9.95 -2.94
CA LEU A 221 12.78 10.89 -3.96
C LEU A 221 12.08 10.64 -5.31
N ILE A 222 11.94 9.36 -5.69
CA ILE A 222 11.19 8.95 -6.88
C ILE A 222 9.74 9.39 -6.77
N ASP A 223 9.08 9.18 -5.62
CA ASP A 223 7.69 9.57 -5.42
C ASP A 223 7.45 11.07 -5.57
N GLU A 224 8.33 11.88 -4.99
CA GLU A 224 8.19 13.34 -4.97
C GLU A 224 8.51 14.00 -6.32
N GLN A 225 9.39 13.40 -7.13
CA GLN A 225 9.95 14.07 -8.31
C GLN A 225 9.62 13.41 -9.65
N THR A 226 9.07 12.19 -9.66
CA THR A 226 8.64 11.54 -10.90
C THR A 226 7.58 12.37 -11.60
N LYS A 227 7.75 12.58 -12.91
CA LYS A 227 6.74 13.21 -13.76
C LYS A 227 6.20 12.20 -14.75
N ILE A 228 4.87 12.15 -14.86
CA ILE A 228 4.16 11.30 -15.81
C ILE A 228 3.43 12.20 -16.81
N THR A 229 3.69 12.00 -18.10
CA THR A 229 3.00 12.71 -19.20
C THR A 229 2.29 11.68 -20.08
N ALA A 230 0.98 11.83 -20.28
CA ALA A 230 0.12 10.91 -21.02
C ALA A 230 -0.78 11.66 -22.00
#